data_AF-A0A7S2HC55-F1
#
_entry.id   AF-A0A7S2HC55-F1
#
_cell.length_a   1.000
_cell.length_b   1.000
_cell.length_c   1.000
_cell.angle_alpha   90.00
_cell.angle_beta   90.00
_cell.angle_gamma   90.00
#
_symmetry.space_group_name_H-M   'P 1'
#
loop_
_entity.id
_entity.type
_entity.pdbx_description
1 polymer ?
#
loop_
_entity_poly.entity_id
_entity_poly.type
_entity_poly.pdbx_seq_one_letter_code
_entity_poly.pdbx_strand_id
1 'polypeptide(L)'
;SLIERSAWTQGSAAAKDLGTADASAPIVDRLPFNIAVVVTTLANIVLIAVEMDFGPGPDAAISDRLGFWVLEITFIALFITELAFRIRHGRGAFFRDVWNVLDLGLVGAAIVAAVGLGSDFRYFTVLRALRVVRLVKLVRMYPAMKELWLLTGGLISSLKALGWVGIVILVVLYVCSIVVTTEIGQNDAAYGTGPSYNGEVWPYQEYFGSVFKSMFTLFQIVTLDGWCDDIVRHVAYRQPTMGVLFVVFIFLMAFGLMNIVVGIIVENTLAAAQVSDRRVQELKGQAKKEAVERLRG
;
A
#
# COMPACT_ATOMS: atom_id res chain seq x y z
N SER A 1 -51.75 8.26 -26.91
CA SER A 1 -52.56 8.73 -25.76
C SER A 1 -52.93 7.66 -24.72
N LEU A 2 -52.36 6.44 -24.72
CA LEU A 2 -52.49 5.51 -23.57
C LEU A 2 -51.12 4.93 -23.13
N ILE A 3 -50.15 4.84 -24.03
CA ILE A 3 -48.80 4.28 -23.77
C ILE A 3 -47.89 5.26 -23.00
N GLU A 4 -48.02 6.57 -23.23
CA GLU A 4 -47.22 7.56 -22.47
C GLU A 4 -47.67 7.66 -21.01
N ARG A 5 -48.98 7.50 -20.71
CA ARG A 5 -49.46 7.56 -19.33
C ARG A 5 -49.01 6.37 -18.49
N SER A 6 -48.86 5.18 -19.09
CA SER A 6 -48.37 3.99 -18.36
C SER A 6 -46.88 4.07 -18.01
N ALA A 7 -46.07 4.67 -18.88
CA ALA A 7 -44.64 4.87 -18.65
C ALA A 7 -44.37 5.88 -17.51
N TRP A 8 -45.17 6.94 -17.42
CA TRP A 8 -45.07 7.91 -16.32
C TRP A 8 -45.53 7.33 -14.98
N THR A 9 -46.56 6.48 -14.95
CA THR A 9 -46.98 5.80 -13.71
C THR A 9 -46.02 4.71 -13.26
N GLN A 10 -45.40 3.96 -14.18
CA GLN A 10 -44.37 2.97 -13.84
C GLN A 10 -43.06 3.62 -13.38
N GLY A 11 -42.64 4.73 -14.00
CA GLY A 11 -41.47 5.50 -13.55
C GLY A 11 -41.67 6.15 -12.17
N SER A 12 -42.89 6.62 -11.87
CA SER A 12 -43.22 7.18 -10.55
C SER A 12 -43.33 6.12 -9.45
N ALA A 13 -43.82 4.91 -9.77
CA ALA A 13 -43.82 3.77 -8.85
C ALA A 13 -42.40 3.23 -8.59
N ALA A 14 -41.57 3.08 -9.63
CA ALA A 14 -40.18 2.66 -9.49
C ALA A 14 -39.31 3.70 -8.74
N ALA A 15 -39.58 5.00 -8.92
CA ALA A 15 -38.94 6.06 -8.14
C ALA A 15 -39.39 6.08 -6.67
N LYS A 16 -40.62 5.62 -6.38
CA LYS A 16 -41.10 5.42 -4.99
C LYS A 16 -40.45 4.21 -4.33
N ASP A 17 -40.19 3.15 -5.08
CA ASP A 17 -39.53 1.92 -4.58
C ASP A 17 -38.02 2.10 -4.32
N LEU A 18 -37.35 3.01 -5.05
CA LEU A 18 -35.97 3.42 -4.76
C LEU A 18 -35.84 4.23 -3.45
N GLY A 19 -36.91 4.86 -2.97
CA GLY A 19 -36.93 5.62 -1.71
C GLY A 19 -37.39 4.84 -0.49
N THR A 20 -38.07 3.70 -0.67
CA THR A 20 -38.61 2.88 0.44
C THR A 20 -37.78 1.64 0.74
N ALA A 21 -36.84 1.25 -0.14
CA ALA A 21 -35.96 0.10 0.07
C ALA A 21 -34.96 0.25 1.24
N ASP A 22 -34.65 1.48 1.68
CA ASP A 22 -33.63 1.76 2.70
C ASP A 22 -34.09 1.45 4.16
N ALA A 23 -35.40 1.32 4.39
CA ALA A 23 -35.91 1.06 5.74
C ALA A 23 -35.68 -0.38 6.22
N SER A 24 -35.55 -1.34 5.29
CA SER A 24 -35.35 -2.77 5.59
C SER A 24 -33.88 -3.21 5.61
N ALA A 25 -32.97 -2.32 5.20
CA ALA A 25 -31.54 -2.58 5.27
C ALA A 25 -31.08 -2.68 6.74
N PRO A 26 -30.21 -3.64 7.07
CA PRO A 26 -29.51 -3.70 8.36
C PRO A 26 -28.98 -2.32 8.75
N ILE A 27 -29.06 -1.96 10.04
CA ILE A 27 -28.61 -0.64 10.53
C ILE A 27 -27.18 -0.32 10.10
N VAL A 28 -26.35 -1.36 9.95
CA VAL A 28 -24.95 -1.32 9.55
C VAL A 28 -24.75 -0.90 8.08
N ASP A 29 -25.73 -1.13 7.22
CA ASP A 29 -25.67 -0.82 5.79
C ASP A 29 -26.25 0.57 5.47
N ARG A 30 -26.93 1.19 6.44
CA ARG A 30 -27.53 2.51 6.28
C ARG A 30 -26.45 3.58 6.13
N LEU A 31 -26.65 4.48 5.17
CA LEU A 31 -25.78 5.62 4.91
C LEU A 31 -25.40 6.44 6.16
N PRO A 32 -26.32 6.84 7.06
CA PRO A 32 -25.97 7.62 8.25
C PRO A 32 -25.04 6.88 9.20
N PHE A 33 -25.20 5.56 9.35
CA PHE A 33 -24.31 4.76 10.20
C PHE A 33 -22.89 4.73 9.62
N ASN A 34 -22.76 4.49 8.32
CA ASN A 34 -21.47 4.48 7.64
C ASN A 34 -20.78 5.86 7.69
N ILE A 35 -21.53 6.96 7.52
CA ILE A 35 -20.98 8.32 7.68
C ILE A 35 -20.49 8.55 9.10
N ALA A 36 -21.27 8.14 10.12
CA ALA A 36 -20.85 8.30 11.52
C ALA A 36 -19.53 7.56 11.81
N VAL A 37 -19.39 6.32 11.34
CA VAL A 37 -18.16 5.53 11.50
C VAL A 37 -16.96 6.20 10.83
N VAL A 38 -17.15 6.73 9.61
CA VAL A 38 -16.12 7.47 8.87
C VAL A 38 -15.68 8.72 9.63
N VAL A 39 -16.63 9.52 10.11
CA VAL A 39 -16.35 10.75 10.86
C VAL A 39 -15.63 10.44 12.17
N THR A 40 -16.07 9.42 12.92
CA THR A 40 -15.39 8.96 14.13
C THR A 40 -13.96 8.50 13.84
N THR A 41 -13.74 7.80 12.72
CA THR A 41 -12.40 7.35 12.32
C THR A 41 -11.50 8.53 11.99
N LEU A 42 -11.99 9.51 11.23
CA LEU A 42 -11.23 10.72 10.89
C LEU A 42 -10.90 11.54 12.14
N ALA A 43 -11.88 11.74 13.03
CA ALA A 43 -11.68 12.45 14.30
C ALA A 43 -10.63 11.76 15.18
N ASN A 44 -10.62 10.41 15.22
CA ASN A 44 -9.61 9.66 15.95
C ASN A 44 -8.20 9.89 15.39
N ILE A 45 -8.05 9.99 14.07
CA ILE A 45 -6.75 10.22 13.42
C ILE A 45 -6.26 11.64 13.66
N VAL A 46 -7.13 12.63 13.56
CA VAL A 46 -6.79 14.03 13.90
C VAL A 46 -6.36 14.13 15.36
N LEU A 47 -7.05 13.44 16.28
CA LEU A 47 -6.64 13.40 17.68
C LEU A 47 -5.23 12.82 17.85
N ILE A 48 -4.90 11.74 17.14
CA ILE A 48 -3.55 11.14 17.20
C ILE A 48 -2.50 12.12 16.69
N ALA A 49 -2.77 12.85 15.60
CA ALA A 49 -1.85 13.87 15.08
C ALA A 49 -1.65 15.00 16.10
N VAL A 50 -2.73 15.50 16.71
CA VAL A 50 -2.67 16.54 17.75
C VAL A 50 -1.92 16.03 19.00
N GLU A 51 -2.09 14.78 19.39
CA GLU A 51 -1.34 14.17 20.49
C GLU A 51 0.15 14.05 20.17
N MET A 52 0.53 13.78 18.92
CA MET A 52 1.94 13.73 18.53
C MET A 52 2.59 15.12 18.52
N ASP A 53 1.90 16.15 18.05
CA ASP A 53 2.47 17.49 17.90
C ASP A 53 2.41 18.31 19.21
N PHE A 54 1.31 18.19 19.96
CA PHE A 54 1.02 19.01 21.14
C PHE A 54 0.83 18.20 22.42
N GLY A 55 0.91 16.88 22.35
CA GLY A 55 0.71 16.02 23.50
C GLY A 55 1.90 16.04 24.47
N PRO A 56 1.67 15.58 25.71
CA PRO A 56 2.72 15.56 26.72
C PRO A 56 3.82 14.56 26.33
N GLY A 57 5.08 15.00 26.35
CA GLY A 57 6.24 14.16 26.01
C GLY A 57 6.35 12.89 26.87
N PRO A 58 7.23 11.92 26.51
CA PRO A 58 7.31 10.58 27.13
C PRO A 58 7.33 10.55 28.67
N ASP A 59 7.90 11.57 29.29
CA ASP A 59 8.12 11.68 30.74
C ASP A 59 7.10 12.57 31.47
N ALA A 60 6.09 13.08 30.77
CA ALA A 60 5.09 13.94 31.37
C ALA A 60 4.23 13.20 32.41
N ALA A 61 3.79 13.93 33.44
CA ALA A 61 2.97 13.39 34.51
C ALA A 61 1.66 12.81 33.98
N ILE A 62 1.14 11.78 34.66
CA ILE A 62 -0.11 11.11 34.28
C ILE A 62 -1.26 12.12 34.20
N SER A 63 -1.28 13.13 35.09
CA SER A 63 -2.28 14.21 35.13
C SER A 63 -2.40 14.96 33.81
N ASP A 64 -1.28 15.21 33.14
CA ASP A 64 -1.22 15.99 31.90
C ASP A 64 -1.66 15.15 30.70
N ARG A 65 -1.64 13.82 30.83
CA ARG A 65 -2.08 12.85 29.82
C ARG A 65 -3.53 12.39 29.96
N LEU A 66 -4.17 12.68 31.09
CA LEU A 66 -5.54 12.21 31.38
C LEU A 66 -6.52 12.60 30.26
N GLY A 67 -6.42 13.81 29.72
CA GLY A 67 -7.30 14.29 28.66
C GLY A 67 -7.23 13.43 27.38
N PHE A 68 -6.02 13.17 26.89
CA PHE A 68 -5.80 12.33 25.71
C PHE A 68 -6.20 10.88 25.96
N TRP A 69 -5.90 10.35 27.15
CA TRP A 69 -6.26 8.98 27.53
C TRP A 69 -7.78 8.76 27.58
N VAL A 70 -8.54 9.72 28.13
CA VAL A 70 -10.02 9.65 28.15
C VAL A 70 -10.58 9.67 26.73
N LEU A 71 -10.05 10.53 25.87
CA LEU A 71 -10.47 10.60 24.47
C LEU A 71 -10.15 9.29 23.72
N GLU A 72 -8.96 8.71 23.95
CA GLU A 72 -8.57 7.43 23.39
C GLU A 72 -9.53 6.30 23.79
N ILE A 73 -9.85 6.18 25.07
CA ILE A 73 -10.83 5.19 25.57
C ILE A 73 -12.21 5.44 24.95
N THR A 74 -12.61 6.70 24.81
CA THR A 74 -13.89 7.06 24.18
C THR A 74 -13.95 6.55 22.75
N PHE A 75 -12.91 6.77 21.95
CA PHE A 75 -12.85 6.25 20.58
C PHE A 75 -12.81 4.72 20.54
N ILE A 76 -12.07 4.07 21.45
CA ILE A 76 -12.08 2.60 21.56
C ILE A 76 -13.50 2.08 21.83
N ALA A 77 -14.23 2.70 22.76
CA ALA A 77 -15.61 2.32 23.06
C ALA A 77 -16.56 2.49 21.87
N LEU A 78 -16.40 3.57 21.09
CA LEU A 78 -17.16 3.78 19.85
C LEU A 78 -16.86 2.68 18.81
N PHE A 79 -15.59 2.29 18.64
CA PHE A 79 -15.22 1.21 17.72
C PHE A 79 -15.69 -0.18 18.20
N ILE A 80 -15.67 -0.45 19.50
CA ILE A 80 -16.26 -1.67 20.07
C ILE A 80 -17.76 -1.73 19.75
N THR A 81 -18.45 -0.59 19.92
CA THR A 81 -19.89 -0.50 19.64
C THR A 81 -20.18 -0.75 18.15
N GLU A 82 -19.43 -0.11 17.25
CA GLU A 82 -19.50 -0.36 15.80
C GLU A 82 -19.29 -1.84 15.46
N LEU A 83 -18.24 -2.44 16.02
CA LEU A 83 -17.89 -3.84 15.79
C LEU A 83 -18.99 -4.80 16.30
N ALA A 84 -19.57 -4.51 17.47
CA ALA A 84 -20.68 -5.29 18.03
C ALA A 84 -21.91 -5.25 17.11
N PHE A 85 -22.25 -4.09 16.54
CA PHE A 85 -23.31 -3.97 15.55
C PHE A 85 -23.03 -4.80 14.28
N ARG A 86 -21.79 -4.79 13.77
CA ARG A 86 -21.38 -5.59 12.61
C ARG A 86 -21.46 -7.10 12.88
N ILE A 87 -20.95 -7.55 14.02
CA ILE A 87 -20.97 -8.98 14.40
C ILE A 87 -22.42 -9.48 14.57
N ARG A 88 -23.30 -8.68 15.20
CA ARG A 88 -24.70 -9.05 15.42
C ARG A 88 -25.46 -9.30 14.11
N HIS A 89 -25.19 -8.51 13.08
CA HIS A 89 -25.85 -8.64 11.77
C HIS A 89 -25.16 -9.66 10.86
N GLY A 90 -23.82 -9.68 10.82
CA GLY A 90 -23.04 -10.56 9.95
C GLY A 90 -22.93 -12.01 10.43
N ARG A 91 -23.13 -12.28 11.74
CA ARG A 91 -23.05 -13.62 12.36
C ARG A 91 -21.81 -14.40 11.89
N GLY A 92 -21.97 -15.63 11.40
CA GLY A 92 -20.86 -16.45 10.91
C GLY A 92 -20.21 -15.96 9.61
N ALA A 93 -20.91 -15.14 8.83
CA ALA A 93 -20.33 -14.53 7.61
C ALA A 93 -19.32 -13.43 7.96
N PHE A 94 -19.44 -12.80 9.14
CA PHE A 94 -18.48 -11.82 9.64
C PHE A 94 -17.04 -12.38 9.68
N PHE A 95 -16.87 -13.60 10.19
CA PHE A 95 -15.56 -14.24 10.33
C PHE A 95 -14.96 -14.76 9.02
N ARG A 96 -15.75 -14.79 7.93
CA ARG A 96 -15.26 -15.17 6.60
C ARG A 96 -14.75 -13.98 5.79
N ASP A 97 -15.12 -12.77 6.16
CA ASP A 97 -14.64 -11.55 5.52
C ASP A 97 -13.34 -11.10 6.19
N VAL A 98 -12.24 -11.14 5.43
CA VAL A 98 -10.89 -10.74 5.87
C VAL A 98 -10.90 -9.34 6.49
N TRP A 99 -11.70 -8.41 5.97
CA TRP A 99 -11.73 -7.05 6.46
C TRP A 99 -12.40 -6.91 7.82
N ASN A 100 -13.43 -7.70 8.06
CA ASN A 100 -14.10 -7.75 9.35
C ASN A 100 -13.20 -8.40 10.41
N VAL A 101 -12.41 -9.41 10.03
CA VAL A 101 -11.40 -10.03 10.90
C VAL A 101 -10.24 -9.05 11.20
N LEU A 102 -9.77 -8.30 10.21
CA LEU A 102 -8.77 -7.25 10.42
C LEU A 102 -9.30 -6.16 11.36
N ASP A 103 -10.54 -5.71 11.18
CA ASP A 103 -11.19 -4.73 12.05
C ASP A 103 -11.28 -5.22 13.51
N LEU A 104 -11.66 -6.49 13.70
CA LEU A 104 -11.66 -7.15 15.01
C LEU A 104 -10.26 -7.13 15.63
N GLY A 105 -9.23 -7.47 14.85
CA GLY A 105 -7.83 -7.41 15.27
C GLY A 105 -7.38 -6.00 15.67
N LEU A 106 -7.77 -4.97 14.91
CA LEU A 106 -7.42 -3.57 15.18
C LEU A 106 -8.09 -3.02 16.44
N VAL A 107 -9.33 -3.44 16.72
CA VAL A 107 -10.01 -3.09 17.98
C VAL A 107 -9.37 -3.84 19.15
N GLY A 108 -9.07 -5.13 18.99
CA GLY A 108 -8.35 -5.92 19.99
C GLY A 108 -6.98 -5.34 20.34
N ALA A 109 -6.19 -4.98 19.33
CA ALA A 109 -4.91 -4.29 19.49
C ALA A 109 -5.03 -2.97 20.26
N ALA A 110 -6.08 -2.19 20.01
CA ALA A 110 -6.31 -0.94 20.72
C ALA A 110 -6.68 -1.17 22.20
N ILE A 111 -7.46 -2.21 22.50
CA ILE A 111 -7.78 -2.59 23.89
C ILE A 111 -6.51 -3.03 24.62
N VAL A 112 -5.69 -3.90 24.02
CA VAL A 112 -4.42 -4.34 24.62
C VAL A 112 -3.51 -3.14 24.89
N ALA A 113 -3.41 -2.21 23.94
CA ALA A 113 -2.65 -0.98 24.10
C ALA A 113 -3.16 -0.11 25.24
N ALA A 114 -4.48 0.04 25.39
CA ALA A 114 -5.10 0.87 26.42
C ALA A 114 -5.03 0.26 27.83
N VAL A 115 -5.13 -1.07 27.95
CA VAL A 115 -5.07 -1.78 29.24
C VAL A 115 -3.62 -1.95 29.74
N GLY A 116 -2.62 -1.70 28.88
CA GLY A 116 -1.21 -1.67 29.29
C GLY A 116 -0.66 -3.04 29.69
N LEU A 117 -1.25 -4.13 29.19
CA LEU A 117 -0.75 -5.48 29.44
C LEU A 117 0.57 -5.71 28.67
N GLY A 118 1.69 -5.33 29.30
CA GLY A 118 3.03 -5.82 28.96
C GLY A 118 4.04 -4.76 28.52
N SER A 119 4.65 -4.08 29.48
CA SER A 119 6.09 -3.80 29.69
C SER A 119 7.09 -3.48 28.56
N ASP A 120 6.73 -3.46 27.28
CA ASP A 120 7.67 -3.20 26.17
C ASP A 120 7.16 -2.05 25.29
N PHE A 121 7.63 -0.83 25.57
CA PHE A 121 7.33 0.41 24.84
C PHE A 121 7.45 0.31 23.31
N ARG A 122 8.26 -0.63 22.81
CA ARG A 122 8.48 -0.86 21.38
C ARG A 122 7.27 -1.49 20.68
N TYR A 123 6.54 -2.41 21.32
CA TYR A 123 5.31 -2.99 20.73
C TYR A 123 4.18 -1.96 20.72
N PHE A 124 4.09 -1.09 21.73
CA PHE A 124 3.09 -0.02 21.76
C PHE A 124 3.25 0.94 20.59
N THR A 125 4.48 1.22 20.14
CA THR A 125 4.74 2.10 18.98
C THR A 125 4.18 1.50 17.68
N VAL A 126 4.36 0.20 17.46
CA VAL A 126 3.82 -0.50 16.28
C VAL A 126 2.29 -0.57 16.32
N LEU A 127 1.70 -0.89 17.48
CA LEU A 127 0.24 -0.92 17.65
C LEU A 127 -0.41 0.45 17.46
N ARG A 128 0.30 1.54 17.77
CA ARG A 128 -0.13 2.91 17.44
C ARG A 128 -0.12 3.14 15.94
N ALA A 129 0.92 2.72 15.22
CA ALA A 129 1.02 2.86 13.77
C ALA A 129 -0.07 2.06 13.02
N LEU A 130 -0.47 0.88 13.52
CA LEU A 130 -1.53 0.06 12.92
C LEU A 130 -2.89 0.76 12.86
N ARG A 131 -3.13 1.82 13.63
CA ARG A 131 -4.38 2.58 13.59
C ARG A 131 -4.62 3.27 12.24
N VAL A 132 -3.55 3.57 11.49
CA VAL A 132 -3.62 4.11 10.12
C VAL A 132 -4.35 3.15 9.18
N VAL A 133 -4.30 1.83 9.44
CA VAL A 133 -5.04 0.83 8.66
C VAL A 133 -6.55 1.09 8.66
N ARG A 134 -7.08 1.79 9.68
CA ARG A 134 -8.50 2.18 9.72
C ARG A 134 -8.88 3.13 8.58
N LEU A 135 -7.94 3.86 7.98
CA LEU A 135 -8.18 4.67 6.78
C LEU A 135 -8.61 3.82 5.58
N VAL A 136 -8.19 2.56 5.53
CA VAL A 136 -8.64 1.62 4.50
C VAL A 136 -10.16 1.42 4.58
N LYS A 137 -10.77 1.54 5.78
CA LYS A 137 -12.22 1.52 5.92
C LYS A 137 -12.89 2.65 5.14
N LEU A 138 -12.30 3.85 5.10
CA LEU A 138 -12.85 5.00 4.37
C LEU A 138 -12.91 4.73 2.87
N VAL A 139 -11.82 4.18 2.33
CA VAL A 139 -11.70 3.88 0.90
C VAL A 139 -12.71 2.81 0.47
N ARG A 140 -12.95 1.80 1.30
CA ARG A 140 -13.90 0.71 0.96
C ARG A 140 -15.37 1.07 1.17
N MET A 141 -15.70 1.89 2.18
CA MET A 141 -17.10 2.15 2.56
C MET A 141 -17.73 3.26 1.73
N TYR A 142 -16.94 4.19 1.20
CA TYR A 142 -17.51 5.36 0.53
C TYR A 142 -17.69 5.13 -0.98
N PRO A 143 -18.90 5.29 -1.54
CA PRO A 143 -19.16 5.05 -2.96
C PRO A 143 -18.28 5.89 -3.91
N ALA A 144 -17.94 7.13 -3.55
CA ALA A 144 -17.06 7.96 -4.37
C ALA A 144 -15.60 7.47 -4.37
N MET A 145 -15.20 6.66 -3.38
CA MET A 145 -13.88 6.03 -3.29
C MET A 145 -13.84 4.68 -4.00
N LYS A 146 -14.97 4.20 -4.56
CA LYS A 146 -15.00 2.95 -5.34
C LYS A 146 -14.08 3.01 -6.56
N GLU A 147 -13.91 4.17 -7.18
CA GLU A 147 -12.95 4.36 -8.28
C GLU A 147 -11.52 4.17 -7.78
N LEU A 148 -11.16 4.79 -6.65
CA LEU A 148 -9.88 4.56 -5.97
C LEU A 148 -9.66 3.09 -5.58
N TRP A 149 -10.71 2.41 -5.09
CA TRP A 149 -10.65 0.98 -4.79
C TRP A 149 -10.45 0.11 -6.02
N LEU A 150 -11.06 0.49 -7.15
CA LEU A 150 -10.89 -0.21 -8.41
C LEU A 150 -9.45 -0.03 -8.94
N LEU A 151 -8.88 1.17 -8.76
CA LEU A 151 -7.48 1.46 -9.03
C LEU A 151 -6.52 0.67 -8.12
N THR A 152 -6.81 0.55 -6.81
CA THR A 152 -5.97 -0.27 -5.90
C THR A 152 -6.01 -1.74 -6.28
N GLY A 153 -7.14 -2.26 -6.73
CA GLY A 153 -7.24 -3.61 -7.29
C GLY A 153 -6.32 -3.82 -8.50
N GLY A 154 -6.29 -2.87 -9.44
CA GLY A 154 -5.36 -2.88 -10.58
C GLY A 154 -3.89 -2.77 -10.17
N LEU A 155 -3.59 -1.94 -9.15
CA LEU A 155 -2.26 -1.81 -8.58
C LEU A 155 -1.79 -3.11 -7.91
N ILE A 156 -2.62 -3.74 -7.09
CA ILE A 156 -2.31 -5.03 -6.44
C ILE A 156 -2.06 -6.12 -7.49
N SER A 157 -2.83 -6.14 -8.57
CA SER A 157 -2.59 -7.06 -9.69
C SER A 157 -1.22 -6.81 -10.33
N SER A 158 -0.86 -5.55 -10.54
CA SER A 158 0.45 -5.16 -11.09
C SER A 158 1.60 -5.48 -10.13
N LEU A 159 1.39 -5.32 -8.82
CA LEU A 159 2.36 -5.69 -7.78
C LEU A 159 2.64 -7.19 -7.75
N LYS A 160 1.67 -8.04 -8.09
CA LYS A 160 1.92 -9.50 -8.20
C LYS A 160 2.89 -9.81 -9.34
N ALA A 161 2.72 -9.16 -10.49
CA ALA A 161 3.65 -9.30 -11.62
C ALA A 161 5.05 -8.75 -11.27
N LEU A 162 5.10 -7.57 -10.65
CA LEU A 162 6.34 -6.97 -10.16
C LEU A 162 6.99 -7.80 -9.05
N GLY A 163 6.23 -8.55 -8.26
CA GLY A 163 6.73 -9.40 -7.19
C GLY A 163 7.67 -10.49 -7.71
N TRP A 164 7.31 -11.14 -8.82
CA TRP A 164 8.18 -12.14 -9.45
C TRP A 164 9.48 -11.54 -9.98
N VAL A 165 9.40 -10.37 -10.60
CA VAL A 165 10.58 -9.60 -11.04
C VAL A 165 11.45 -9.24 -9.83
N GLY A 166 10.83 -8.77 -8.74
CA GLY A 166 11.50 -8.45 -7.50
C GLY A 166 12.25 -9.63 -6.89
N ILE A 167 11.68 -10.85 -6.95
CA ILE A 167 12.36 -12.07 -6.51
C ILE A 167 13.62 -12.33 -7.34
N VAL A 168 13.54 -12.21 -8.67
CA VAL A 168 14.70 -12.39 -9.56
C VAL A 168 15.80 -11.37 -9.22
N ILE A 169 15.42 -10.10 -9.02
CA ILE A 169 16.35 -9.05 -8.61
C ILE A 169 17.00 -9.38 -7.27
N LEU A 170 16.23 -9.81 -6.26
CA LEU A 170 16.75 -10.18 -4.95
C LEU A 170 17.76 -11.34 -5.03
N VAL A 171 17.51 -12.33 -5.88
CA VAL A 171 18.45 -13.45 -6.10
C VAL A 171 19.76 -12.95 -6.71
N VAL A 172 19.69 -12.09 -7.73
CA VAL A 172 20.90 -11.50 -8.34
C VAL A 172 21.67 -10.64 -7.33
N LEU A 173 20.96 -9.80 -6.57
CA LEU A 173 21.57 -9.00 -5.50
C LEU A 173 22.24 -9.87 -4.45
N TYR A 174 21.64 -11.01 -4.07
CA TYR A 174 22.21 -11.95 -3.10
C TYR A 174 23.48 -12.64 -3.63
N VAL A 175 23.49 -13.08 -4.89
CA VAL A 175 24.68 -13.72 -5.47
C VAL A 175 25.82 -12.71 -5.60
N CYS A 176 25.53 -11.52 -6.14
CA CYS A 176 26.52 -10.46 -6.27
C CYS A 176 27.02 -9.96 -4.90
N SER A 177 26.14 -9.90 -3.89
CA SER A 177 26.51 -9.42 -2.55
C SER A 177 27.52 -10.32 -1.88
N ILE A 178 27.47 -11.64 -2.08
CA ILE A 178 28.48 -12.58 -1.58
C ILE A 178 29.85 -12.22 -2.16
N VAL A 179 29.93 -12.02 -3.48
CA VAL A 179 31.19 -11.67 -4.16
C VAL A 179 31.78 -10.38 -3.61
N VAL A 180 31.02 -9.29 -3.56
CA VAL A 180 31.54 -8.01 -3.07
C VAL A 180 31.82 -8.01 -1.56
N THR A 181 31.09 -8.80 -0.77
CA THR A 181 31.40 -8.98 0.66
C THR A 181 32.75 -9.65 0.83
N THR A 182 33.04 -10.70 0.06
CA THR A 182 34.32 -11.42 0.11
C THR A 182 35.47 -10.58 -0.44
N GLU A 183 35.29 -9.95 -1.60
CA GLU A 183 36.37 -9.25 -2.30
C GLU A 183 36.66 -7.84 -1.76
N ILE A 184 35.65 -7.17 -1.19
CA ILE A 184 35.76 -5.80 -0.66
C ILE A 184 35.60 -5.81 0.85
N GLY A 185 34.44 -6.29 1.34
CA GLY A 185 34.06 -6.22 2.76
C GLY A 185 34.99 -6.94 3.74
N GLN A 186 35.65 -8.01 3.29
CA GLN A 186 36.59 -8.83 4.07
C GLN A 186 38.04 -8.65 3.64
N ASN A 187 38.32 -7.66 2.78
CA ASN A 187 39.64 -7.43 2.21
C ASN A 187 40.34 -6.23 2.85
N ASP A 188 40.68 -6.38 4.13
CA ASP A 188 41.36 -5.35 4.91
C ASP A 188 42.71 -4.95 4.32
N ALA A 189 43.37 -5.85 3.60
CA ALA A 189 44.63 -5.56 2.93
C ALA A 189 44.47 -4.52 1.82
N ALA A 190 43.38 -4.58 1.04
CA ALA A 190 43.14 -3.66 -0.07
C ALA A 190 42.50 -2.34 0.38
N TYR A 191 41.55 -2.40 1.32
CA TYR A 191 40.69 -1.26 1.68
C TYR A 191 40.88 -0.74 3.11
N GLY A 192 41.54 -1.49 4.00
CA GLY A 192 41.73 -1.12 5.41
C GLY A 192 42.85 -0.13 5.68
N THR A 193 43.71 0.18 4.70
CA THR A 193 44.89 1.03 4.93
C THR A 193 45.03 2.12 3.88
N GLY A 194 45.34 3.34 4.32
CA GLY A 194 45.67 4.50 3.46
C GLY A 194 44.45 5.23 2.86
N PRO A 195 44.68 6.39 2.24
CA PRO A 195 43.61 7.20 1.64
C PRO A 195 43.03 6.53 0.39
N SER A 196 41.74 6.74 0.16
CA SER A 196 41.04 6.37 -1.06
C SER A 196 41.00 7.55 -2.04
N TYR A 197 40.15 7.51 -3.07
CA TYR A 197 40.18 8.51 -4.16
C TYR A 197 40.02 9.97 -3.68
N ASN A 198 39.31 10.19 -2.56
CA ASN A 198 39.03 11.50 -1.98
C ASN A 198 40.09 11.95 -0.93
N GLY A 199 41.15 11.16 -0.72
CA GLY A 199 42.17 11.47 0.29
C GLY A 199 41.86 10.97 1.69
N GLU A 200 40.73 10.32 1.93
CA GLU A 200 40.32 9.78 3.24
C GLU A 200 40.20 8.26 3.22
N VAL A 201 40.24 7.62 4.39
CA VAL A 201 39.95 6.19 4.51
C VAL A 201 38.46 5.98 4.25
N TRP A 202 38.15 5.19 3.22
CA TRP A 202 36.77 4.92 2.85
C TRP A 202 36.15 3.85 3.78
N PRO A 203 34.95 4.07 4.36
CA PRO A 203 34.32 3.15 5.31
C PRO A 203 33.68 1.93 4.61
N TYR A 204 34.49 1.13 3.92
CA TYR A 204 34.02 0.02 3.10
C TYR A 204 33.23 -1.06 3.86
N GLN A 205 33.44 -1.26 5.17
CA GLN A 205 32.66 -2.24 5.97
C GLN A 205 31.24 -1.76 6.29
N GLU A 206 30.95 -0.46 6.19
CA GLU A 206 29.57 0.04 6.29
C GLU A 206 28.76 -0.37 5.06
N TYR A 207 29.40 -0.38 3.89
CA TYR A 207 28.81 -0.79 2.62
C TYR A 207 28.84 -2.31 2.42
N PHE A 208 29.98 -2.96 2.63
CA PHE A 208 30.21 -4.34 2.21
C PHE A 208 30.54 -5.32 3.34
N GLY A 209 30.54 -4.88 4.61
CA GLY A 209 31.02 -5.71 5.74
C GLY A 209 30.15 -6.93 6.07
N SER A 210 28.95 -7.03 5.51
CA SER A 210 28.12 -8.24 5.58
C SER A 210 27.29 -8.40 4.32
N VAL A 211 26.80 -9.61 4.06
CA VAL A 211 25.95 -9.90 2.89
C VAL A 211 24.74 -8.99 2.83
N PHE A 212 24.09 -8.70 3.97
CA PHE A 212 22.93 -7.81 3.99
C PHE A 212 23.27 -6.35 3.67
N LYS A 213 24.38 -5.84 4.23
CA LYS A 213 24.88 -4.50 3.90
C LYS A 213 25.21 -4.41 2.41
N SER A 214 25.93 -5.40 1.90
CA SER A 214 26.27 -5.51 0.48
C SER A 214 25.03 -5.58 -0.42
N MET A 215 23.98 -6.30 -0.03
CA MET A 215 22.71 -6.32 -0.78
C MET A 215 22.05 -4.93 -0.81
N PHE A 216 22.04 -4.24 0.33
CA PHE A 216 21.49 -2.88 0.43
C PHE A 216 22.30 -1.88 -0.42
N THR A 217 23.63 -1.95 -0.37
CA THR A 217 24.51 -1.13 -1.20
C THR A 217 24.34 -1.43 -2.69
N LEU A 218 24.25 -2.70 -3.08
CA LEU A 218 23.98 -3.06 -4.48
C LEU A 218 22.59 -2.57 -4.94
N PHE A 219 21.58 -2.60 -4.06
CA PHE A 219 20.27 -2.01 -4.34
C PHE A 219 20.37 -0.49 -4.55
N GLN A 220 21.10 0.22 -3.70
CA GLN A 220 21.39 1.66 -3.85
C GLN A 220 22.09 1.96 -5.19
N ILE A 221 23.04 1.11 -5.60
CA ILE A 221 23.71 1.23 -6.91
C ILE A 221 22.73 1.01 -8.07
N VAL A 222 21.79 0.07 -7.96
CA VAL A 222 20.74 -0.13 -8.98
C VAL A 222 19.85 1.11 -9.13
N THR A 223 19.58 1.82 -8.03
CA THR A 223 18.86 3.11 -8.08
C THR A 223 19.70 4.28 -8.58
N LEU A 224 20.98 4.03 -8.92
CA LEU A 224 21.97 5.02 -9.34
C LEU A 224 22.19 6.14 -8.31
N ASP A 225 21.94 5.86 -7.03
CA ASP A 225 22.10 6.84 -5.95
C ASP A 225 23.51 6.76 -5.37
N GLY A 226 24.27 7.85 -5.39
CA GLY A 226 25.64 7.91 -4.85
C GLY A 226 26.66 6.93 -5.47
N TRP A 227 26.28 6.13 -6.47
CA TRP A 227 27.04 4.95 -6.88
C TRP A 227 28.47 5.23 -7.34
N CYS A 228 28.69 6.38 -7.98
CA CYS A 228 29.99 6.74 -8.53
C CYS A 228 30.91 7.31 -7.46
N ASP A 229 30.45 8.36 -6.77
CA ASP A 229 31.26 9.14 -5.83
C ASP A 229 31.41 8.47 -4.46
N ASP A 230 30.39 7.76 -3.98
CA ASP A 230 30.42 7.18 -2.63
C ASP A 230 30.95 5.73 -2.63
N ILE A 231 30.99 5.08 -3.80
CA ILE A 231 31.28 3.64 -3.90
C ILE A 231 32.29 3.32 -5.01
N VAL A 232 31.90 3.41 -6.27
CA VAL A 232 32.67 2.80 -7.37
C VAL A 232 34.04 3.47 -7.59
N ARG A 233 34.16 4.79 -7.38
CA ARG A 233 35.47 5.47 -7.45
C ARG A 233 36.44 4.98 -6.37
N HIS A 234 35.96 4.75 -5.15
CA HIS A 234 36.77 4.19 -4.07
C HIS A 234 37.23 2.77 -4.37
N VAL A 235 36.32 1.94 -4.90
CA VAL A 235 36.64 0.58 -5.34
C VAL A 235 37.65 0.59 -6.47
N ALA A 236 37.39 1.34 -7.54
CA ALA A 236 38.24 1.38 -8.72
C ALA A 236 39.63 1.93 -8.45
N TYR A 237 39.76 2.86 -7.50
CA TYR A 237 41.06 3.40 -7.07
C TYR A 237 41.97 2.32 -6.48
N ARG A 238 41.41 1.34 -5.76
CA ARG A 238 42.17 0.23 -5.16
C ARG A 238 42.23 -1.00 -6.06
N GLN A 239 41.12 -1.32 -6.71
CA GLN A 239 40.96 -2.49 -7.56
C GLN A 239 40.16 -2.11 -8.83
N PRO A 240 40.84 -1.64 -9.89
CA PRO A 240 40.19 -1.20 -11.12
C PRO A 240 39.28 -2.26 -11.77
N THR A 241 39.67 -3.54 -11.68
CA THR A 241 38.90 -4.68 -12.21
C THR A 241 37.52 -4.78 -11.58
N MET A 242 37.40 -4.54 -10.27
CA MET A 242 36.11 -4.54 -9.57
C MET A 242 35.24 -3.35 -10.00
N GLY A 243 35.86 -2.21 -10.32
CA GLY A 243 35.16 -1.07 -10.92
C GLY A 243 34.44 -1.44 -12.24
N VAL A 244 35.09 -2.22 -13.10
CA VAL A 244 34.46 -2.73 -14.34
C VAL A 244 33.27 -3.64 -14.04
N LEU A 245 33.39 -4.51 -13.03
CA LEU A 245 32.28 -5.38 -12.59
C LEU A 245 31.06 -4.55 -12.16
N PHE A 246 31.25 -3.47 -11.41
CA PHE A 246 30.15 -2.57 -11.02
C PHE A 246 29.50 -1.88 -12.22
N VAL A 247 30.29 -1.45 -13.21
CA VAL A 247 29.74 -0.85 -14.44
C VAL A 247 28.88 -1.88 -15.20
N VAL A 248 29.38 -3.10 -15.38
CA VAL A 248 28.61 -4.20 -16.00
C VAL A 248 27.34 -4.51 -15.20
N PHE A 249 27.45 -4.57 -13.88
CA PHE A 249 26.31 -4.78 -12.98
C PHE A 249 25.25 -3.68 -13.15
N ILE A 250 25.64 -2.41 -13.24
CA ILE A 250 24.72 -1.30 -13.49
C ILE A 250 24.05 -1.45 -14.86
N PHE A 251 24.80 -1.79 -15.91
CA PHE A 251 24.24 -2.05 -17.23
C PHE A 251 23.18 -3.16 -17.20
N LEU A 252 23.46 -4.26 -16.51
CA LEU A 252 22.54 -5.38 -16.41
C LEU A 252 21.34 -5.08 -15.52
N MET A 253 21.54 -4.43 -14.37
CA MET A 253 20.52 -4.31 -13.33
C MET A 253 19.73 -3.01 -13.40
N ALA A 254 20.37 -1.86 -13.55
CA ALA A 254 19.66 -0.58 -13.60
C ALA A 254 18.90 -0.42 -14.93
N PHE A 255 19.57 -0.68 -16.05
CA PHE A 255 18.90 -0.63 -17.36
C PHE A 255 18.02 -1.86 -17.60
N GLY A 256 18.39 -3.04 -17.09
CA GLY A 256 17.52 -4.22 -17.13
C GLY A 256 16.21 -4.01 -16.35
N LEU A 257 16.29 -3.45 -15.13
CA LEU A 257 15.11 -3.06 -14.36
C LEU A 257 14.25 -2.06 -15.12
N MET A 258 14.87 -1.01 -15.68
CA MET A 258 14.15 0.00 -16.46
C MET A 258 13.43 -0.63 -17.66
N ASN A 259 14.09 -1.54 -18.38
CA ASN A 259 13.49 -2.26 -19.51
C ASN A 259 12.30 -3.13 -19.08
N ILE A 260 12.37 -3.79 -17.91
CA ILE A 260 11.24 -4.58 -17.39
C ILE A 260 10.07 -3.67 -17.01
N VAL A 261 10.32 -2.54 -16.33
CA VAL A 261 9.27 -1.59 -15.96
C VAL A 261 8.59 -1.03 -17.21
N VAL A 262 9.36 -0.60 -18.21
CA VAL A 262 8.82 -0.14 -19.50
C VAL A 262 8.03 -1.27 -20.17
N GLY A 263 8.55 -2.50 -20.17
CA GLY A 263 7.86 -3.67 -20.70
C GLY A 263 6.48 -3.89 -20.07
N ILE A 264 6.37 -3.80 -18.74
CA ILE A 264 5.09 -3.96 -18.02
C ILE A 264 4.13 -2.81 -18.35
N ILE A 265 4.61 -1.57 -18.43
CA ILE A 265 3.77 -0.41 -18.79
C ILE A 265 3.23 -0.55 -20.21
N VAL A 266 4.09 -0.99 -21.14
CA VAL A 266 3.71 -1.25 -22.53
C VAL A 266 2.69 -2.38 -22.60
N GLU A 267 2.91 -3.49 -21.91
CA GLU A 267 1.97 -4.62 -21.86
C GLU A 267 0.60 -4.18 -21.33
N ASN A 268 0.57 -3.40 -20.24
CA ASN A 268 -0.67 -2.86 -19.69
C ASN A 268 -1.38 -1.90 -20.66
N THR A 269 -0.64 -1.06 -21.36
CA THR A 269 -1.19 -0.09 -22.33
C THR A 269 -1.73 -0.81 -23.56
N LEU A 270 -1.02 -1.83 -24.06
CA LEU A 270 -1.46 -2.66 -25.17
C LEU A 270 -2.70 -3.48 -24.79
N ALA A 271 -2.75 -4.05 -23.59
CA ALA A 271 -3.92 -4.76 -23.10
C ALA A 271 -5.15 -3.85 -23.01
N ALA A 272 -4.99 -2.61 -22.51
CA ALA A 272 -6.06 -1.63 -22.47
C ALA A 272 -6.54 -1.21 -23.87
N ALA A 273 -5.62 -1.01 -24.81
CA ALA A 273 -5.93 -0.69 -26.21
C ALA A 273 -6.73 -1.82 -26.89
N GLN A 274 -6.34 -3.09 -26.67
CA GLN A 274 -7.05 -4.25 -27.22
C GLN A 274 -8.48 -4.36 -26.71
N VAL A 275 -8.73 -4.05 -25.43
CA VAL A 275 -10.09 -4.03 -24.86
C VAL A 275 -10.94 -2.94 -25.52
N SER A 276 -10.37 -1.74 -25.72
CA SER A 276 -11.03 -0.65 -26.43
C SER A 276 -11.39 -1.03 -27.87
N ASP A 277 -10.44 -1.60 -28.62
CA ASP A 277 -10.64 -2.01 -30.02
C ASP A 277 -11.73 -3.09 -30.16
N ARG A 278 -11.75 -4.09 -29.28
CA ARG A 278 -12.81 -5.11 -29.25
C ARG A 278 -14.18 -4.49 -29.04
N ARG A 279 -14.30 -3.56 -28.08
CA ARG A 279 -15.57 -2.87 -27.79
C ARG A 279 -16.05 -2.03 -28.97
N VAL A 280 -15.14 -1.36 -29.68
CA VAL A 280 -15.46 -0.63 -30.92
C VAL A 280 -15.94 -1.56 -32.03
N GLN A 281 -15.32 -2.73 -32.19
CA GLN A 281 -15.76 -3.71 -33.19
C GLN A 281 -17.13 -4.31 -32.86
N GLU A 282 -17.40 -4.61 -31.59
CA GLU A 282 -18.72 -5.10 -31.14
C GLU A 282 -19.82 -4.07 -31.42
N LEU A 283 -19.58 -2.79 -31.10
CA LEU A 283 -20.52 -1.69 -31.39
C LEU A 283 -20.78 -1.54 -32.90
N LYS A 284 -19.74 -1.62 -33.73
CA LYS A 284 -19.89 -1.59 -35.20
C LYS A 284 -20.68 -2.80 -35.72
N GLY A 285 -20.48 -3.97 -35.12
CA GLY A 285 -21.22 -5.19 -35.45
C GLY A 285 -22.70 -5.10 -35.09
N GLN A 286 -23.02 -4.55 -33.91
CA GLN A 286 -24.39 -4.30 -33.47
C GLN A 286 -25.08 -3.28 -34.36
N ALA A 287 -24.44 -2.14 -34.64
CA ALA A 287 -24.98 -1.10 -35.53
C ALA A 287 -25.26 -1.64 -36.95
N LYS A 288 -24.40 -2.52 -37.49
CA LYS A 288 -24.66 -3.19 -38.77
C LYS A 288 -25.88 -4.11 -38.71
N LYS A 289 -26.06 -4.89 -37.64
CA LYS A 289 -27.23 -5.77 -37.48
C LYS A 289 -28.53 -4.97 -37.39
N GLU A 290 -28.55 -3.91 -36.59
CA GLU A 290 -29.72 -3.01 -36.49
C GLU A 290 -30.05 -2.34 -37.83
N ALA A 291 -29.04 -1.90 -38.58
CA ALA A 291 -29.24 -1.32 -39.91
C ALA A 291 -29.84 -2.33 -40.90
N VAL A 292 -29.41 -3.60 -40.86
CA VAL A 292 -29.97 -4.66 -41.72
C VAL A 292 -31.40 -5.01 -41.31
N GLU A 293 -31.73 -5.05 -40.02
CA GLU A 293 -33.10 -5.26 -39.55
C GLU A 293 -34.04 -4.13 -39.96
N ARG A 294 -33.58 -2.86 -39.87
CA ARG A 294 -34.34 -1.69 -40.35
C ARG A 294 -34.59 -1.68 -41.85
N LEU A 295 -33.73 -2.33 -42.65
CA LEU A 295 -33.91 -2.46 -44.11
C LEU A 295 -34.83 -3.64 -44.48
N ARG A 296 -35.08 -4.57 -43.55
CA ARG A 296 -35.90 -5.77 -43.77
C ARG A 296 -37.36 -5.63 -43.32
N GLY A 297 -37.66 -4.66 -42.45
CA GLY A 297 -39.03 -4.31 -42.02
C GLY A 297 -39.55 -3.10 -42.76
#